data_AF-A0A1U8JRS2-F1
#
_entry.id   AF-A0A1U8JRS2-F1
#
_cell.length_a   1.000
_cell.length_b   1.000
_cell.length_c   1.000
_cell.angle_alpha   90.00
_cell.angle_beta   90.00
_cell.angle_gamma   90.00
#
_symmetry.space_group_name_H-M   'P 1'
#
loop_
_entity.id
_entity.type
_entity.pdbx_description
1 polymer ?
#
loop_
_entity_poly.entity_id
_entity_poly.type
_entity_poly.pdbx_seq_one_letter_code
_entity_poly.pdbx_strand_id
1 'polypeptide(L)'
;MKKRSLDYLQTGQPSRVRSFPHVEGNYALHVYIPVFIPSISNKEMGQFLKRVSSVVPNLHVVDIDVPLNTLCKEEHKLEQMALGREFQISLGRTVPIRVHQIDSIVTMLRQKLQFQKRYWIDFNKWEVFINDDRTRTFLSLEVVTGGLPEITK
;
A
#
# COMPACT_ATOMS: atom_id res chain seq x y z
N MET A 1 21.35 18.29 -4.73
CA MET A 1 20.84 19.30 -3.79
C MET A 1 19.46 19.79 -4.27
N LYS A 2 18.38 19.14 -3.82
CA LYS A 2 17.00 19.66 -3.88
C LYS A 2 16.17 18.87 -2.87
N LYS A 3 16.22 19.28 -1.61
CA LYS A 3 15.33 18.78 -0.55
C LYS A 3 13.92 19.26 -0.89
N ARG A 4 13.00 18.35 -1.24
CA ARG A 4 11.57 18.64 -1.14
C ARG A 4 11.20 18.54 0.34
N SER A 5 11.06 19.70 0.95
CA SER A 5 10.51 19.89 2.28
C SER A 5 9.03 19.53 2.24
N LEU A 6 8.68 18.36 2.77
CA LEU A 6 7.32 18.03 3.20
C LEU A 6 7.39 17.37 4.58
N ASP A 7 8.15 17.96 5.49
CA ASP A 7 8.14 17.59 6.89
C ASP A 7 7.25 18.58 7.66
N TYR A 8 6.60 18.06 8.71
CA TYR A 8 5.77 18.75 9.70
C TYR A 8 4.26 18.83 9.45
N LEU A 9 3.64 17.66 9.30
CA LEU A 9 2.42 17.35 10.06
C LEU A 9 2.75 16.20 11.01
N GLN A 10 3.39 16.51 12.15
CA GLN A 10 3.45 15.57 13.27
C GLN A 10 2.07 15.51 13.92
N THR A 11 1.20 14.66 13.41
CA THR A 11 0.11 14.10 14.21
C THR A 11 0.74 13.14 15.21
N GLY A 12 0.35 13.23 16.49
CA GLY A 12 0.86 12.42 17.61
C GLY A 12 0.46 10.94 17.53
N GLN A 13 0.67 10.31 16.38
CA GLN A 13 0.50 8.88 16.18
C GLN A 13 1.83 8.17 16.50
N PRO A 14 1.79 6.98 17.10
CA PRO A 14 3.01 6.21 17.33
C PRO A 14 3.73 5.99 16.00
N SER A 15 5.01 6.38 15.96
CA SER A 15 5.90 6.14 14.83
C SER A 15 5.79 4.70 14.37
N ARG A 16 5.73 4.44 13.05
CA ARG A 16 5.67 3.08 12.47
C ARG A 16 6.70 2.19 13.16
N VAL A 17 6.24 1.27 14.01
CA VAL A 17 7.07 0.32 14.73
C VAL A 17 7.50 -0.76 13.74
N ARG A 18 8.81 -1.04 13.67
CA ARG A 18 9.31 -2.11 12.83
C ARG A 18 8.91 -3.45 13.43
N SER A 19 8.47 -4.39 12.59
CA SER A 19 8.16 -5.75 12.99
C SER A 19 9.38 -6.55 13.47
N PHE A 20 10.61 -6.06 13.20
CA PHE A 20 11.86 -6.62 13.68
C PHE A 20 12.87 -5.52 14.03
N PRO A 21 13.77 -5.76 15.01
CA PRO A 21 14.80 -4.80 15.39
C PRO A 21 15.77 -4.55 14.22
N HIS A 22 16.24 -3.31 14.10
CA HIS A 22 17.27 -3.01 13.11
C HIS A 22 18.59 -3.66 13.55
N VAL A 23 19.18 -4.44 12.65
CA VAL A 23 20.54 -4.95 12.76
C VAL A 23 21.30 -4.42 11.55
N GLU A 24 22.49 -3.89 11.76
CA GLU A 24 23.33 -3.40 10.67
C GLU A 24 23.56 -4.51 9.64
N GLY A 25 23.38 -4.17 8.36
CA GLY A 25 23.44 -5.15 7.26
C GLY A 25 22.14 -5.92 6.99
N ASN A 26 21.08 -5.77 7.79
CA ASN A 26 19.76 -6.31 7.51
C ASN A 26 18.87 -5.31 6.75
N TYR A 27 18.23 -5.82 5.70
CA TYR A 27 17.31 -5.10 4.83
C TYR A 27 15.94 -5.78 4.84
N ALA A 28 14.88 -4.99 4.73
CA ALA A 28 13.52 -5.49 4.58
C ALA A 28 13.29 -5.87 3.10
N LEU A 29 13.04 -7.14 2.83
CA LEU A 29 12.56 -7.60 1.52
C LEU A 29 11.04 -7.66 1.54
N HIS A 30 10.41 -6.97 0.59
CA HIS A 30 8.98 -7.02 0.33
C HIS A 30 8.76 -7.11 -1.17
N VAL A 31 7.92 -8.07 -1.59
CA VAL A 31 7.58 -8.33 -2.99
C VAL A 31 6.10 -8.04 -3.19
N TYR A 32 5.78 -7.21 -4.17
CA TYR A 32 4.42 -6.77 -4.44
C TYR A 32 4.19 -6.50 -5.93
N ILE A 33 2.93 -6.39 -6.32
CA ILE A 33 2.48 -5.91 -7.64
C ILE A 33 1.97 -4.48 -7.47
N PRO A 34 2.51 -3.49 -8.22
CA PRO A 34 2.00 -2.12 -8.19
C PRO A 34 0.66 -2.01 -8.92
N VAL A 35 -0.26 -1.24 -8.35
CA VAL A 35 -1.61 -1.00 -8.88
C VAL A 35 -1.92 0.49 -8.85
N PHE A 36 -2.43 1.01 -9.96
CA PHE A 36 -2.87 2.40 -10.06
C PHE A 36 -4.37 2.44 -10.29
N ILE A 37 -5.07 3.31 -9.55
CA ILE A 37 -6.49 3.54 -9.78
C ILE A 37 -6.61 4.41 -11.04
N PRO A 38 -7.35 3.96 -12.08
CA PRO A 38 -7.59 4.79 -13.25
C PRO A 38 -8.34 6.07 -12.89
N SER A 39 -7.96 7.20 -13.49
CA SER A 39 -8.56 8.50 -13.19
C SER A 39 -10.07 8.54 -13.42
N ILE A 40 -10.59 7.71 -14.33
CA ILE A 40 -12.03 7.60 -14.60
C ILE A 40 -12.83 7.13 -13.38
N SER A 41 -12.20 6.35 -12.50
CA SER A 41 -12.80 5.80 -11.28
C SER A 41 -12.61 6.72 -10.06
N ASN A 42 -11.84 7.82 -10.20
CA ASN A 42 -11.52 8.70 -9.07
C ASN A 42 -12.77 9.31 -8.43
N LYS A 43 -13.76 9.69 -9.24
CA LYS A 43 -14.98 10.32 -8.75
C LYS A 43 -15.79 9.37 -7.86
N GLU A 44 -16.02 8.15 -8.33
CA GLU A 44 -16.78 7.12 -7.59
C GLU A 44 -16.03 6.71 -6.32
N MET A 45 -14.72 6.49 -6.44
CA MET A 45 -13.87 6.14 -5.30
C MET A 45 -13.79 7.28 -4.28
N GLY A 46 -13.70 8.53 -4.73
CA GLY A 46 -13.71 9.71 -3.88
C GLY A 46 -15.02 9.85 -3.09
N GLN A 47 -16.17 9.60 -3.72
CA GLN A 47 -17.46 9.57 -3.03
C GLN A 47 -17.55 8.45 -1.99
N PHE A 48 -17.00 7.27 -2.30
CA PHE A 48 -16.90 6.19 -1.32
C PHE A 48 -16.02 6.58 -0.13
N LEU A 49 -14.83 7.12 -0.38
CA LEU A 49 -13.92 7.58 0.68
C LEU A 49 -14.54 8.66 1.57
N LYS A 50 -15.34 9.58 1.02
CA LYS A 50 -16.10 10.56 1.81
C LYS A 50 -17.09 9.89 2.77
N ARG A 51 -17.83 8.88 2.30
CA ARG A 51 -18.77 8.10 3.14
C ARG A 51 -18.02 7.30 4.22
N VAL A 52 -16.90 6.67 3.87
CA VAL A 52 -16.08 5.97 4.86
C VAL A 52 -15.55 6.95 5.90
N SER A 53 -15.08 8.12 5.49
CA SER A 53 -14.57 9.14 6.41
C SER A 53 -15.63 9.66 7.38
N SER A 54 -16.91 9.63 7.04
CA SER A 54 -17.98 10.02 7.97
C SER A 54 -18.27 8.93 9.01
N VAL A 55 -18.08 7.65 8.65
CA VAL A 55 -18.30 6.51 9.55
C VAL A 55 -17.06 6.23 10.41
N VAL A 56 -15.87 6.42 9.85
CA VAL A 56 -14.57 6.13 10.47
C VAL A 56 -13.69 7.39 10.39
N PRO A 57 -13.90 8.37 11.29
CA PRO A 57 -13.21 9.66 11.22
C PRO A 57 -11.69 9.57 11.48
N ASN A 58 -11.24 8.48 12.11
CA ASN A 58 -9.83 8.22 12.42
C ASN A 58 -9.10 7.45 11.32
N LEU A 59 -9.73 7.26 10.14
CA LEU A 59 -9.05 6.61 9.02
C LEU A 59 -8.00 7.57 8.44
N HIS A 60 -6.77 7.07 8.29
CA HIS A 60 -5.67 7.81 7.69
C HIS A 60 -5.37 7.26 6.31
N VAL A 61 -4.84 8.10 5.43
CA VAL A 61 -4.39 7.58 4.14
C VAL A 61 -3.03 6.92 4.27
N VAL A 62 -2.93 5.75 3.63
CA VAL A 62 -1.73 4.94 3.57
C VAL A 62 -0.52 5.78 3.09
N ASP A 63 0.62 5.56 3.74
CA ASP A 63 1.95 6.14 3.50
C ASP A 63 2.19 7.61 3.81
N ILE A 64 1.17 8.46 3.82
CA ILE A 64 1.33 9.87 4.17
C ILE A 64 0.86 10.14 5.61
N ASP A 65 0.16 9.18 6.24
CA ASP A 65 -0.34 9.28 7.62
C ASP A 65 -1.16 10.57 7.87
N VAL A 66 -1.89 11.02 6.84
CA VAL A 66 -2.81 12.17 6.89
C VAL A 66 -4.25 11.67 7.11
N PRO A 67 -5.02 12.24 8.06
CA PRO A 67 -6.42 11.91 8.25
C PRO A 67 -7.26 12.08 6.97
N LEU A 68 -8.04 11.06 6.60
CA LEU A 68 -8.87 11.07 5.41
C LEU A 68 -9.92 12.20 5.45
N ASN A 69 -10.47 12.47 6.63
CA ASN A 69 -11.46 13.53 6.86
C ASN A 69 -10.97 14.93 6.47
N THR A 70 -9.66 15.17 6.54
CA THR A 70 -9.04 16.44 6.21
C THR A 70 -8.97 16.60 4.70
N LEU A 71 -8.67 15.51 3.99
CA LEU A 71 -8.62 15.48 2.53
C LEU A 71 -10.02 15.56 1.90
N CYS A 72 -11.04 14.98 2.56
CA CYS A 72 -12.41 14.99 2.04
C CYS A 72 -13.01 16.40 1.90
N LYS A 73 -12.44 17.42 2.54
CA LYS A 73 -12.86 18.83 2.41
C LYS A 73 -12.46 19.47 1.08
N GLU A 74 -11.43 18.93 0.41
CA GLU A 74 -10.91 19.45 -0.85
C GLU A 74 -10.82 18.31 -1.88
N GLU A 75 -11.77 18.23 -2.81
CA GLU A 75 -11.86 17.13 -3.77
C GLU A 75 -10.56 16.89 -4.54
N HIS A 76 -9.93 17.97 -5.00
CA HIS A 76 -8.69 17.90 -5.74
C HIS A 76 -7.52 17.32 -4.91
N LYS A 77 -7.47 17.61 -3.59
CA LYS A 77 -6.48 16.98 -2.70
C LYS A 77 -6.83 15.52 -2.41
N LEU A 78 -8.12 15.19 -2.28
CA LEU A 78 -8.56 13.80 -2.11
C LEU A 78 -8.15 12.95 -3.31
N GLU A 79 -8.35 13.43 -4.53
CA GLU A 79 -7.97 12.70 -5.74
C GLU A 79 -6.45 12.59 -5.86
N GLN A 80 -5.71 13.70 -5.78
CA GLN A 80 -4.26 13.67 -5.95
C GLN A 80 -3.54 12.93 -4.84
N MET A 81 -3.92 13.19 -3.59
CA MET A 81 -3.36 12.49 -2.47
C MET A 81 -3.99 11.12 -2.43
N ALA A 82 -5.24 10.92 -2.01
CA ALA A 82 -5.73 9.57 -1.69
C ALA A 82 -5.75 8.57 -2.85
N LEU A 83 -5.97 8.99 -4.10
CA LEU A 83 -6.21 8.09 -5.24
C LEU A 83 -5.12 8.12 -6.30
N GLY A 84 -4.40 9.24 -6.44
CA GLY A 84 -3.30 9.43 -7.40
C GLY A 84 -1.98 8.76 -7.00
N ARG A 85 -2.04 7.77 -6.09
CA ARG A 85 -0.88 7.04 -5.56
C ARG A 85 -0.74 5.69 -6.25
N GLU A 86 0.43 5.10 -6.08
CA GLU A 86 0.61 3.66 -6.26
C GLU A 86 0.02 2.92 -5.05
N PHE A 87 -0.81 1.93 -5.32
CA PHE A 87 -1.26 0.91 -4.38
C PHE A 87 -0.52 -0.39 -4.66
N GLN A 88 -0.62 -1.35 -3.74
CA GLN A 88 0.15 -2.59 -3.84
C GLN A 88 -0.68 -3.82 -3.49
N ILE A 89 -0.47 -4.90 -4.23
CA ILE A 89 -0.87 -6.26 -3.86
C ILE A 89 0.39 -6.94 -3.31
N SER A 90 0.42 -7.19 -2.00
CA SER A 90 1.56 -7.88 -1.38
C SER A 90 1.54 -9.36 -1.75
N LEU A 91 2.66 -9.88 -2.26
CA LEU A 91 2.82 -11.31 -2.63
C LEU A 91 3.42 -12.15 -1.50
N GLY A 92 3.68 -11.54 -0.35
CA GLY A 92 4.21 -12.23 0.82
C GLY A 92 4.45 -11.28 1.99
N ARG A 93 4.85 -11.86 3.13
CA ARG A 93 5.30 -11.09 4.29
C ARG A 93 6.64 -10.43 4.03
N THR A 94 6.88 -9.31 4.71
CA THR A 94 8.21 -8.70 4.77
C THR A 94 9.18 -9.61 5.51
N VAL A 95 10.30 -9.97 4.88
CA VAL A 95 11.33 -10.82 5.49
C VAL A 95 12.67 -10.09 5.57
N PRO A 96 13.47 -10.29 6.62
CA PRO A 96 14.80 -9.71 6.71
C PRO A 96 15.77 -10.48 5.81
N ILE A 97 16.60 -9.75 5.06
CA ILE A 97 17.69 -10.30 4.25
C ILE A 97 18.99 -9.55 4.53
N ARG A 98 20.13 -10.20 4.30
CA ARG A 98 21.44 -9.54 4.42
C ARG A 98 21.83 -8.84 3.13
N VAL A 99 22.63 -7.78 3.22
CA VAL A 99 23.09 -7.00 2.06
C VAL A 99 23.66 -7.86 0.92
N HIS A 100 24.49 -8.85 1.23
CA HIS A 100 25.10 -9.74 0.24
C HIS A 100 24.11 -10.71 -0.42
N GLN A 101 22.90 -10.87 0.13
CA GLN A 101 21.86 -11.72 -0.44
C GLN A 101 20.99 -10.97 -1.46
N ILE A 102 21.02 -9.63 -1.47
CA ILE A 102 20.12 -8.80 -2.29
C ILE A 102 20.22 -9.18 -3.77
N ASP A 103 21.41 -9.15 -4.35
CA ASP A 103 21.59 -9.40 -5.79
C ASP A 103 21.22 -10.82 -6.20
N SER A 104 21.52 -11.80 -5.34
CA SER A 104 21.16 -13.20 -5.57
C SER A 104 19.65 -13.39 -5.56
N ILE A 105 18.95 -12.79 -4.58
CA ILE A 105 17.49 -12.85 -4.47
C ILE A 105 16.83 -12.13 -5.65
N VAL A 106 17.30 -10.93 -6.01
CA VAL A 106 16.76 -10.17 -7.16
C VAL A 106 16.93 -10.96 -8.45
N THR A 107 18.10 -11.56 -8.67
CA THR A 107 18.36 -12.42 -9.84
C THR A 107 17.41 -13.62 -9.86
N MET A 108 17.27 -14.32 -8.74
CA MET A 108 16.37 -15.47 -8.61
C MET A 108 14.91 -15.08 -8.88
N LEU A 109 14.44 -13.96 -8.30
CA LEU A 109 13.07 -13.47 -8.52
C LEU A 109 12.84 -13.12 -10.00
N ARG A 110 13.79 -12.44 -10.64
CA ARG A 110 13.72 -12.14 -12.08
C ARG A 110 13.63 -13.42 -12.91
N GLN A 111 14.46 -14.41 -12.64
CA GLN A 111 14.44 -15.69 -13.36
C GLN A 111 13.13 -16.47 -13.13
N LYS A 112 12.58 -16.47 -11.91
CA LYS A 112 11.30 -17.14 -11.64
C LYS A 112 10.11 -16.44 -12.29
N LEU A 113 10.14 -15.11 -12.36
CA LEU A 113 9.04 -14.30 -12.87
C LEU A 113 9.15 -13.98 -14.37
N GLN A 114 10.26 -14.30 -15.04
CA GLN A 114 10.51 -13.91 -16.44
C GLN A 114 9.47 -14.45 -17.43
N PHE A 115 8.82 -15.57 -17.12
CA PHE A 115 7.81 -16.20 -18.00
C PHE A 115 6.37 -15.84 -17.61
N GLN A 116 6.18 -15.00 -16.58
CA GLN A 116 4.85 -14.53 -16.21
C GLN A 116 4.32 -13.58 -17.28
N LYS A 117 3.17 -13.93 -17.86
CA LYS A 117 2.47 -13.08 -18.83
C LYS A 117 1.70 -11.98 -18.09
N ARG A 118 1.39 -10.89 -18.79
CA ARG A 118 0.44 -9.89 -18.26
C ARG A 118 -0.96 -10.48 -18.20
N TYR A 119 -1.68 -10.18 -17.13
CA TYR A 119 -3.05 -10.60 -16.88
C TYR A 119 -3.85 -9.45 -16.27
N TRP A 120 -5.17 -9.60 -16.27
CA TRP A 120 -6.09 -8.67 -15.62
C TRP A 120 -6.38 -9.11 -14.20
N ILE A 121 -6.50 -8.14 -13.29
CA ILE A 121 -6.84 -8.35 -11.89
C ILE A 121 -8.17 -7.66 -11.62
N ASP A 122 -9.11 -8.40 -11.06
CA ASP A 122 -10.43 -7.86 -10.71
C ASP A 122 -10.55 -7.65 -9.21
N PHE A 123 -11.02 -6.45 -8.85
CA PHE A 123 -11.33 -6.06 -7.48
C PHE A 123 -12.83 -5.85 -7.34
N ASN A 124 -13.49 -6.55 -6.41
CA ASN A 124 -14.95 -6.49 -6.30
C ASN A 124 -15.49 -6.41 -4.87
N LYS A 125 -14.62 -6.52 -3.86
CA LYS A 125 -15.06 -6.58 -2.47
C LYS A 125 -14.19 -5.70 -1.59
N TRP A 126 -14.83 -4.87 -0.79
CA TRP A 126 -14.17 -4.15 0.29
C TRP A 126 -13.91 -5.11 1.44
N GLU A 127 -12.67 -5.10 1.93
CA GLU A 127 -12.25 -5.95 3.03
C GLU A 127 -11.42 -5.16 4.04
N VAL A 128 -11.64 -5.47 5.31
CA VAL A 128 -10.90 -4.89 6.42
C VAL A 128 -9.94 -5.96 6.93
N PHE A 129 -8.65 -5.66 6.92
CA PHE A 129 -7.65 -6.53 7.53
C PHE A 129 -6.87 -5.80 8.62
N ILE A 130 -6.30 -6.59 9.53
CA ILE A 130 -5.50 -6.11 10.65
C ILE A 130 -4.09 -6.66 10.43
N ASN A 131 -3.07 -5.85 10.72
CA ASN A 131 -1.70 -6.34 10.66
C ASN A 131 -1.39 -7.37 11.75
N ASP A 132 -0.27 -8.11 11.58
CA ASP A 132 0.11 -9.23 12.46
C ASP A 132 0.21 -8.84 13.95
N ASP A 133 0.66 -7.62 14.27
CA ASP A 133 0.81 -7.11 15.66
C ASP A 133 -0.47 -6.48 16.22
N ARG A 134 -1.57 -6.45 15.45
CA ARG A 134 -2.87 -5.86 15.81
C ARG A 134 -2.84 -4.39 16.21
N THR A 135 -1.88 -3.63 15.70
CA THR A 135 -1.79 -2.18 15.96
C THR A 135 -2.44 -1.32 14.88
N ARG A 136 -2.72 -1.89 13.69
CA ARG A 136 -3.26 -1.15 12.54
C ARG A 136 -4.32 -1.95 11.80
N THR A 137 -5.39 -1.24 11.45
CA THR A 137 -6.49 -1.74 10.63
C THR A 137 -6.46 -1.04 9.28
N PHE A 138 -6.64 -1.81 8.21
CA PHE A 138 -6.59 -1.36 6.83
C PHE A 138 -7.92 -1.63 6.15
N LEU A 139 -8.39 -0.65 5.38
CA LEU A 139 -9.47 -0.84 4.41
C LEU A 139 -8.86 -1.11 3.05
N SER A 140 -9.30 -2.19 2.40
CA SER A 140 -8.67 -2.71 1.19
C SER A 140 -9.71 -3.23 0.20
N LEU A 141 -9.24 -3.48 -1.03
CA LEU A 141 -10.01 -4.13 -2.07
C LEU A 141 -9.45 -5.54 -2.31
N GLU A 142 -10.30 -6.54 -2.17
CA GLU A 142 -9.97 -7.95 -2.34
C GLU A 142 -9.89 -8.31 -3.84
N VAL A 143 -8.84 -9.06 -4.19
CA VAL A 143 -8.69 -9.71 -5.50
C VAL A 143 -9.57 -10.95 -5.51
N VAL A 144 -10.54 -11.03 -6.43
CA VAL A 144 -11.58 -12.06 -6.38
C VAL A 144 -11.41 -13.18 -7.41
N THR A 145 -11.66 -12.90 -8.69
CA THR A 145 -11.72 -13.90 -9.76
C THR A 145 -10.57 -13.70 -10.74
N GLY A 146 -10.53 -12.55 -11.41
CA GLY A 146 -9.44 -12.21 -12.31
C GLY A 146 -8.13 -12.01 -11.55
N GLY A 147 -7.07 -12.70 -11.97
CA GLY A 147 -5.72 -12.53 -11.44
C GLY A 147 -5.40 -13.33 -10.17
N LEU A 148 -6.41 -13.87 -9.47
CA LEU A 148 -6.19 -14.66 -8.26
C LEU A 148 -5.35 -15.93 -8.51
N PRO A 149 -5.62 -16.74 -9.57
CA PRO A 149 -4.80 -17.91 -9.89
C PRO A 149 -3.36 -17.57 -10.27
N GLU A 150 -3.11 -16.34 -10.75
CA GLU A 150 -1.78 -15.89 -11.15
C GLU A 150 -0.93 -15.43 -9.96
N ILE A 151 -1.56 -14.83 -8.93
CA ILE A 151 -0.85 -14.36 -7.72
C ILE A 151 -0.69 -15.43 -6.64
N THR A 152 -1.44 -16.53 -6.71
CA THR A 152 -1.41 -17.63 -5.71
C THR A 152 -0.53 -18.82 -6.11
N LYS A 153 0.19 -18.71 -7.23
CA LYS A 153 1.10 -19.76 -7.75
C LYS A 153 2.43 -19.86 -7.03
#